data_AF-A0A914R0L8-F1
#
_entry.id   AF-A0A914R0L8-F1
#
_cell.length_a   1.000
_cell.length_b   1.000
_cell.length_c   1.000
_cell.angle_alpha   90.00
_cell.angle_beta   90.00
_cell.angle_gamma   90.00
#
_symmetry.space_group_name_H-M   'P 1'
#
loop_
_entity.id
_entity.type
_entity.pdbx_description
1 polymer ?
#
loop_
_entity_poly.entity_id
_entity_poly.type
_entity_poly.pdbx_seq_one_letter_code
_entity_poly.pdbx_strand_id
1 'polypeptide(L)'
;MKCTIHENGSWKTEVVACLAPNGNKIPINSSMDDGNDQWKCSMNERGMVTLVQGANPHAKCDGHEVGSRWQEKSFELECLSGGVRKLRACVTEEGQRIPVNGSKEVNSFVLVCQSFPNGTVSFHGQKTIKAPKVFGASQTVVQCSDEQNGDRNVGEFWIENHRFNKTCRANGAVEVVNCISKDGVQIPLNRQIVHDGSRYT
;
A
#
# COMPACT_ATOMS: atom_id res chain seq x y z
N MET A 1 -9.81 -34.18 -28.50
CA MET A 1 -9.24 -35.52 -28.75
C MET A 1 -9.18 -35.77 -30.25
N LYS A 2 -8.25 -36.60 -30.70
CA LYS A 2 -8.13 -37.06 -32.09
C LYS A 2 -8.27 -38.58 -32.11
N CYS A 3 -9.06 -39.10 -33.04
CA CYS A 3 -9.16 -40.53 -33.32
C CYS A 3 -8.45 -40.81 -34.65
N THR A 4 -7.62 -41.85 -34.70
CA THR A 4 -6.89 -42.28 -35.89
C THR A 4 -7.20 -43.75 -36.13
N ILE A 5 -7.60 -44.09 -37.36
CA ILE A 5 -7.86 -45.48 -37.79
C ILE A 5 -6.70 -45.89 -38.72
N HIS A 6 -6.12 -47.05 -38.45
CA HIS A 6 -5.04 -47.65 -39.24
C HIS A 6 -5.62 -48.57 -40.32
N GLU A 7 -4.83 -48.86 -41.35
CA GLU A 7 -5.25 -49.68 -42.51
C GLU A 7 -5.72 -51.10 -42.12
N ASN A 8 -5.20 -51.65 -41.01
CA ASN A 8 -5.61 -52.94 -40.45
C ASN A 8 -6.94 -52.88 -39.66
N GLY A 9 -7.63 -51.74 -39.66
CA GLY A 9 -8.88 -51.52 -38.93
C GLY A 9 -8.71 -51.22 -37.43
N SER A 10 -7.48 -51.24 -36.89
CA SER A 10 -7.24 -50.81 -35.51
C SER A 10 -7.38 -49.29 -35.39
N TRP A 11 -7.76 -48.80 -34.21
CA TRP A 11 -7.95 -47.37 -33.96
C TRP A 11 -7.30 -46.95 -32.64
N LYS A 12 -6.90 -45.69 -32.56
CA LYS A 12 -6.31 -45.06 -31.38
C LYS A 12 -6.93 -43.70 -31.13
N THR A 13 -7.20 -43.37 -29.88
CA THR A 13 -7.56 -42.02 -29.43
C THR A 13 -6.43 -41.36 -28.68
N GLU A 14 -6.20 -40.08 -28.97
CA GLU A 14 -5.17 -39.26 -28.32
C GLU A 14 -5.75 -37.91 -27.87
N VAL A 15 -5.33 -37.46 -26.69
CA VAL A 15 -5.59 -36.09 -26.26
C VAL A 15 -4.65 -35.16 -27.01
N VAL A 16 -5.19 -34.15 -27.69
CA VAL A 16 -4.42 -33.23 -28.55
C VAL A 16 -4.34 -31.81 -28.00
N ALA A 17 -5.21 -31.47 -27.03
CA ALA A 17 -5.25 -30.15 -26.40
C ALA A 17 -6.05 -30.20 -25.10
N CYS A 18 -5.75 -29.28 -24.19
CA CYS A 18 -6.61 -28.86 -23.09
C CYS A 18 -7.58 -27.76 -23.55
N LEU A 19 -8.66 -27.55 -22.81
CA LEU A 19 -9.54 -26.39 -22.98
C LEU A 19 -9.32 -25.42 -21.84
N ALA A 20 -8.98 -24.17 -22.15
CA ALA A 20 -8.93 -23.08 -21.19
C ALA A 20 -10.36 -22.66 -20.77
N PRO A 21 -10.53 -21.97 -19.63
CA PRO A 21 -11.84 -21.47 -19.20
C PRO A 21 -12.54 -20.56 -20.21
N ASN A 22 -11.76 -19.80 -21.00
CA ASN A 22 -12.27 -18.97 -22.09
C ASN A 22 -12.68 -19.78 -23.35
N GLY A 23 -12.59 -21.11 -23.31
CA GLY A 23 -12.97 -22.02 -24.39
C GLY A 23 -11.88 -22.27 -25.45
N ASN A 24 -10.75 -21.57 -25.38
CA ASN A 24 -9.65 -21.76 -26.33
C ASN A 24 -8.93 -23.09 -26.11
N LYS A 25 -8.46 -23.68 -27.20
CA LYS A 25 -7.70 -24.94 -27.18
C LYS A 25 -6.21 -24.65 -26.98
N ILE A 26 -5.61 -25.29 -25.98
CA ILE A 26 -4.17 -25.22 -25.70
C ILE A 26 -3.56 -26.56 -26.09
N PRO A 27 -2.73 -26.65 -27.14
CA PRO A 27 -2.04 -27.88 -27.53
C PRO A 27 -1.31 -28.55 -26.36
N ILE A 28 -1.17 -29.88 -26.43
CA ILE A 28 -0.38 -30.61 -25.43
C ILE A 28 1.07 -30.11 -25.44
N ASN A 29 1.63 -29.92 -24.24
CA ASN A 29 2.97 -29.40 -23.97
C ASN A 29 3.18 -27.94 -24.43
N SER A 30 2.11 -27.16 -24.56
CA SER A 30 2.17 -25.72 -24.79
C SER A 30 1.50 -24.93 -23.67
N SER A 31 1.62 -23.60 -23.77
CA SER A 31 0.94 -22.66 -22.89
C SER A 31 0.19 -21.60 -23.68
N MET A 32 -0.74 -20.92 -23.02
CA MET A 32 -1.50 -19.80 -23.55
C MET A 32 -1.72 -18.78 -22.45
N ASP A 33 -1.53 -17.51 -22.76
CA ASP A 33 -1.86 -16.42 -21.84
C ASP A 33 -3.34 -16.04 -22.00
N ASP A 34 -4.02 -15.81 -20.88
CA ASP A 34 -5.43 -15.41 -20.79
C ASP A 34 -5.55 -14.32 -19.72
N GLY A 35 -5.52 -13.07 -20.15
CA GLY A 35 -5.47 -11.92 -19.23
C GLY A 35 -4.24 -11.98 -18.33
N ASN A 36 -4.48 -12.09 -17.01
CA ASN A 36 -3.41 -12.17 -16.00
C ASN A 36 -2.94 -13.60 -15.72
N ASP A 37 -3.57 -14.60 -16.33
CA ASP A 37 -3.24 -16.00 -16.15
C ASP A 37 -2.45 -16.56 -17.34
N GLN A 38 -1.56 -17.49 -17.06
CA GLN A 38 -0.96 -18.35 -18.06
C GLN A 38 -1.41 -19.78 -17.80
N TRP A 39 -2.02 -20.38 -18.81
CA TRP A 39 -2.51 -21.75 -18.77
C TRP A 39 -1.52 -22.67 -19.47
N LYS A 40 -1.05 -23.70 -18.78
CA LYS A 40 -0.13 -24.70 -19.33
C LYS A 40 -0.81 -26.05 -19.43
N CYS A 41 -0.84 -26.61 -20.64
CA CYS A 41 -1.33 -27.95 -20.89
C CYS A 41 -0.13 -28.90 -21.02
N SER A 42 -0.02 -29.90 -20.15
CA SER A 42 1.10 -30.85 -20.17
C SER A 42 0.62 -32.29 -20.07
N MET A 43 1.33 -33.21 -20.72
CA MET A 43 1.12 -34.65 -20.59
C MET A 43 2.35 -35.27 -19.92
N ASN A 44 2.14 -36.05 -18.86
CA ASN A 44 3.23 -36.76 -18.21
C ASN A 44 3.54 -38.09 -18.93
N GLU A 45 4.62 -38.77 -18.53
CA GLU A 45 5.06 -40.05 -19.10
C GLU A 45 4.02 -41.18 -18.98
N ARG A 46 3.09 -41.07 -18.02
CA ARG A 46 1.98 -42.01 -17.82
C ARG A 46 0.75 -41.67 -18.68
N GLY A 47 0.83 -40.67 -19.55
CA GLY A 47 -0.26 -40.22 -20.40
C GLY A 47 -1.33 -39.37 -19.70
N MET A 48 -1.12 -38.99 -18.43
CA MET A 48 -2.03 -38.10 -17.72
C MET A 48 -1.84 -36.67 -18.20
N VAL A 49 -2.95 -36.04 -18.60
CA VAL A 49 -2.99 -34.65 -19.06
C VAL A 49 -3.42 -33.74 -17.94
N THR A 50 -2.67 -32.66 -17.72
CA THR A 50 -2.94 -31.64 -16.70
C THR A 50 -3.02 -30.27 -17.34
N LEU A 51 -4.01 -29.50 -16.92
CA LEU A 51 -4.10 -28.07 -17.17
C LEU A 51 -3.74 -27.34 -15.87
N VAL A 52 -2.67 -26.56 -15.90
CA VAL A 52 -2.17 -25.82 -14.73
C VAL A 52 -2.30 -24.32 -14.99
N GLN A 53 -2.86 -23.61 -14.03
CA GLN A 53 -2.89 -22.14 -14.01
C GLN A 53 -1.62 -21.62 -13.34
N GLY A 54 -1.01 -20.61 -13.93
CA GLY A 54 0.08 -19.82 -13.37
C GLY A 54 -0.11 -18.33 -13.64
N ALA A 55 0.75 -17.50 -13.08
CA ALA A 55 0.72 -16.06 -13.36
C ALA A 55 1.30 -15.77 -14.74
N ASN A 56 0.60 -14.96 -15.55
CA ASN A 56 1.13 -14.47 -16.81
C ASN A 56 2.27 -13.47 -16.54
N PRO A 57 3.51 -13.71 -17.03
CA PRO A 57 4.61 -12.77 -16.84
C PRO A 57 4.35 -11.36 -17.38
N HIS A 58 3.45 -11.23 -18.35
CA HIS A 58 3.02 -9.98 -18.99
C HIS A 58 1.68 -9.44 -18.47
N ALA A 59 1.16 -10.02 -17.39
CA ALA A 59 -0.04 -9.53 -16.72
C ALA A 59 0.08 -8.04 -16.39
N LYS A 60 -0.98 -7.28 -16.70
CA LYS A 60 -1.03 -5.84 -16.48
C LYS A 60 -1.51 -5.53 -15.07
N CYS A 61 -1.10 -4.38 -14.54
CA CYS A 61 -1.53 -3.89 -13.24
C CYS A 61 -2.59 -2.80 -13.44
N ASP A 62 -3.87 -3.09 -13.22
CA ASP A 62 -4.96 -2.11 -13.38
C ASP A 62 -4.92 -1.37 -14.75
N GLY A 63 -4.55 -2.08 -15.82
CA GLY A 63 -4.40 -1.52 -17.17
C GLY A 63 -3.00 -1.01 -17.50
N HIS A 64 -2.08 -0.95 -16.54
CA HIS A 64 -0.69 -0.54 -16.73
C HIS A 64 0.20 -1.70 -17.20
N GLU A 65 1.01 -1.45 -18.23
CA GLU A 65 1.96 -2.43 -18.78
C GLU A 65 3.06 -2.79 -17.78
N VAL A 66 3.60 -4.00 -17.89
CA VAL A 66 4.77 -4.42 -17.12
C VAL A 66 5.95 -3.47 -17.37
N GLY A 67 6.61 -3.05 -16.29
CA GLY A 67 7.70 -2.07 -16.29
C GLY A 67 7.25 -0.60 -16.25
N SER A 68 5.97 -0.32 -16.50
CA SER A 68 5.46 1.04 -16.41
C SER A 68 5.38 1.53 -14.96
N ARG A 69 5.46 2.86 -14.80
CA ARG A 69 5.34 3.55 -13.52
C ARG A 69 4.25 4.59 -13.60
N TRP A 70 3.50 4.73 -12.52
CA TRP A 70 2.45 5.73 -12.40
C TRP A 70 2.33 6.21 -10.95
N GLN A 71 1.66 7.33 -10.78
CA GLN A 71 1.31 7.87 -9.48
C GLN A 71 -0.19 7.63 -9.22
N GLU A 72 -0.49 7.05 -8.07
CA GLU A 72 -1.84 6.94 -7.54
C GLU A 72 -1.89 7.66 -6.19
N LYS A 73 -2.60 8.79 -6.13
CA LYS A 73 -2.60 9.69 -4.96
C LYS A 73 -1.16 10.10 -4.59
N SER A 74 -0.73 9.80 -3.37
CA SER A 74 0.63 10.09 -2.87
C SER A 74 1.59 8.92 -3.06
N PHE A 75 1.31 7.94 -3.93
CA PHE A 75 2.13 6.74 -4.08
C PHE A 75 2.60 6.57 -5.52
N GLU A 76 3.90 6.43 -5.70
CA GLU A 76 4.48 6.00 -6.96
C GLU A 76 4.56 4.48 -7.00
N LEU A 77 3.99 3.89 -8.03
CA LEU A 77 3.86 2.46 -8.24
C LEU A 77 4.59 2.04 -9.51
N GLU A 78 5.01 0.78 -9.54
CA GLU A 78 5.53 0.11 -10.73
C GLU A 78 4.83 -1.22 -10.94
N CYS A 79 4.49 -1.54 -12.18
CA CYS A 79 3.95 -2.84 -12.51
C CYS A 79 5.10 -3.81 -12.76
N LEU A 80 5.22 -4.84 -11.93
CA LEU A 80 6.16 -5.92 -12.14
C LEU A 80 5.52 -7.09 -12.90
N SER A 81 6.37 -8.00 -13.36
CA SER A 81 5.94 -9.24 -13.99
C SER A 81 4.93 -10.00 -13.12
N GLY A 82 3.92 -10.60 -13.74
CA GLY A 82 2.83 -11.27 -13.02
C GLY A 82 1.73 -10.33 -12.54
N GLY A 83 1.69 -9.06 -13.00
CA GLY A 83 0.67 -8.10 -12.59
C GLY A 83 0.85 -7.62 -11.15
N VAL A 84 2.08 -7.70 -10.64
CA VAL A 84 2.40 -7.36 -9.25
C VAL A 84 2.68 -5.87 -9.13
N ARG A 85 1.82 -5.15 -8.40
CA ARG A 85 2.04 -3.73 -8.07
C ARG A 85 3.15 -3.60 -7.02
N LYS A 86 4.18 -2.82 -7.31
CA LYS A 86 5.26 -2.50 -6.35
C LYS A 86 5.26 -1.02 -6.01
N LEU A 87 5.19 -0.71 -4.71
CA LEU A 87 5.44 0.63 -4.21
C LEU A 87 6.91 1.01 -4.41
N ARG A 88 7.16 2.16 -5.06
CA ARG A 88 8.49 2.70 -5.31
C ARG A 88 8.82 3.90 -4.43
N ALA A 89 7.85 4.76 -4.16
CA ALA A 89 8.00 5.93 -3.31
C ALA A 89 6.65 6.44 -2.82
N CYS A 90 6.66 7.23 -1.75
CA CYS A 90 5.61 8.20 -1.47
C CYS A 90 5.96 9.52 -2.17
N VAL A 91 4.96 10.26 -2.65
CA VAL A 91 5.12 11.47 -3.45
C VAL A 91 4.29 12.59 -2.82
N THR A 92 4.91 13.76 -2.58
CA THR A 92 4.20 14.96 -2.11
C THR A 92 3.35 15.58 -3.23
N GLU A 93 2.49 16.53 -2.88
CA GLU A 93 1.71 17.28 -3.89
C GLU A 93 2.61 18.07 -4.85
N GLU A 94 3.78 18.51 -4.39
CA GLU A 94 4.81 19.19 -5.20
C GLU A 94 5.71 18.21 -5.97
N GLY A 95 5.41 16.91 -5.95
CA GLY A 95 6.13 15.89 -6.70
C GLY A 95 7.44 15.39 -6.06
N GLN A 96 7.72 15.74 -4.79
CA GLN A 96 8.92 15.24 -4.13
C GLN A 96 8.75 13.77 -3.73
N ARG A 97 9.73 12.95 -4.11
CA ARG A 97 9.77 11.52 -3.82
C ARG A 97 10.45 11.23 -2.50
N ILE A 98 9.79 10.42 -1.66
CA ILE A 98 10.30 9.85 -0.41
C ILE A 98 10.41 8.33 -0.62
N PRO A 99 11.61 7.74 -0.49
CA PRO A 99 11.80 6.30 -0.70
C PRO A 99 11.02 5.49 0.34
N VAL A 100 10.54 4.31 -0.07
CA VAL A 100 9.85 3.38 0.84
C VAL A 100 10.77 2.99 1.99
N ASN A 101 10.22 2.97 3.20
CA ASN A 101 10.93 2.78 4.47
C ASN A 101 12.03 3.83 4.71
N GLY A 102 11.84 5.03 4.16
CA GLY A 102 12.76 6.14 4.31
C GLY A 102 12.05 7.44 4.68
N SER A 103 12.86 8.48 4.85
CA SER A 103 12.37 9.80 5.24
C SER A 103 13.13 10.92 4.53
N LYS A 104 12.51 12.10 4.41
CA LYS A 104 13.10 13.28 3.79
C LYS A 104 12.63 14.55 4.49
N GLU A 105 13.54 15.50 4.74
CA GLU A 105 13.18 16.84 5.23
C GLU A 105 12.62 17.68 4.07
N VAL A 106 11.41 18.20 4.24
CA VAL A 106 10.65 19.02 3.30
C VAL A 106 9.93 20.10 4.10
N ASN A 107 10.21 21.38 3.83
CA ASN A 107 9.50 22.52 4.43
C ASN A 107 9.29 22.43 5.96
N SER A 108 10.35 22.12 6.71
CA SER A 108 10.33 21.93 8.18
C SER A 108 9.56 20.72 8.69
N PHE A 109 9.27 19.75 7.82
CA PHE A 109 8.77 18.42 8.19
C PHE A 109 9.78 17.36 7.76
N VAL A 110 9.98 16.35 8.58
CA VAL A 110 10.52 15.06 8.12
C VAL A 110 9.33 14.24 7.67
N LEU A 111 9.20 14.08 6.36
CA LEU A 111 8.22 13.20 5.76
C LEU A 111 8.76 11.77 5.80
N VAL A 112 7.93 10.83 6.23
CA VAL A 112 8.26 9.40 6.39
C VAL A 112 7.31 8.58 5.53
N CYS A 113 7.88 7.69 4.72
CA CYS A 113 7.16 6.72 3.92
C CYS A 113 7.46 5.32 4.46
N GLN A 114 6.47 4.65 5.04
CA GLN A 114 6.65 3.36 5.71
C GLN A 114 5.73 2.30 5.11
N SER A 115 6.30 1.15 4.76
CA SER A 115 5.54 -0.03 4.35
C SER A 115 5.46 -1.03 5.49
N PHE A 116 4.35 -1.75 5.58
CA PHE A 116 4.11 -2.77 6.60
C PHE A 116 3.99 -4.16 5.97
N PRO A 117 4.32 -5.24 6.71
CA PRO A 117 4.21 -6.61 6.20
C PRO A 117 2.81 -7.02 5.74
N ASN A 118 1.76 -6.37 6.27
CA ASN A 118 0.37 -6.59 5.86
C ASN A 118 -0.01 -5.87 4.53
N GLY A 119 0.96 -5.27 3.84
CA GLY A 119 0.76 -4.56 2.57
C GLY A 119 0.28 -3.12 2.72
N THR A 120 0.00 -2.64 3.94
CA THR A 120 -0.38 -1.24 4.16
C THR A 120 0.83 -0.31 4.07
N VAL A 121 0.58 0.96 3.77
CA VAL A 121 1.59 1.99 3.61
C VAL A 121 1.14 3.22 4.40
N SER A 122 2.04 3.78 5.21
CA SER A 122 1.84 5.06 5.87
C SER A 122 2.74 6.12 5.23
N PHE A 123 2.14 7.26 4.90
CA PHE A 123 2.85 8.46 4.51
C PHE A 123 2.46 9.58 5.47
N HIS A 124 3.40 10.04 6.28
CA HIS A 124 3.13 11.04 7.32
C HIS A 124 4.31 12.00 7.49
N GLY A 125 4.03 13.22 7.94
CA GLY A 125 5.03 14.22 8.27
C GLY A 125 5.16 14.41 9.78
N GLN A 126 6.40 14.50 10.25
CA GLN A 126 6.71 14.96 11.61
C GLN A 126 7.40 16.31 11.52
N LYS A 127 6.85 17.35 12.17
CA LYS A 127 7.47 18.68 12.18
C LYS A 127 8.86 18.57 12.81
N THR A 128 9.90 18.98 12.10
CA THR A 128 11.25 19.05 12.66
C THR A 128 11.30 20.24 13.59
N ILE A 129 11.33 19.97 14.89
CA ILE A 129 11.55 21.04 15.85
C ILE A 129 13.05 21.23 15.93
N LYS A 130 13.57 22.22 15.20
CA LYS A 130 14.93 22.70 15.44
C LYS A 130 14.88 23.41 16.79
N ALA A 131 15.26 22.70 17.86
CA ALA A 131 15.48 23.34 19.15
C ALA A 131 16.37 24.57 18.93
N PRO A 132 16.01 25.76 19.44
CA PRO A 132 16.79 26.96 19.21
C PRO A 132 18.23 26.74 19.69
N LYS A 133 19.20 26.78 18.75
CA LYS A 133 20.62 26.77 19.08
C LYS A 133 21.07 28.19 19.48
N VAL A 134 20.51 28.77 20.53
CA VAL A 134 21.00 30.02 21.10
C VAL A 134 20.98 29.94 22.62
N PHE A 135 22.07 29.43 23.21
CA PHE A 135 22.44 29.72 24.59
C PHE A 135 23.17 31.06 24.59
N GLY A 136 22.41 32.15 24.47
CA GLY A 136 22.96 33.50 24.36
C GLY A 136 21.92 34.56 24.69
N ALA A 137 21.75 34.83 25.99
CA ALA A 137 21.26 36.09 26.57
C ALA A 137 19.96 36.75 26.02
N SER A 138 19.04 36.00 25.41
CA SER A 138 17.65 36.44 25.23
C SER A 138 16.72 35.24 25.33
N GLN A 139 15.72 35.32 26.20
CA GLN A 139 14.78 34.23 26.51
C GLN A 139 14.11 33.71 25.23
N THR A 140 14.51 32.52 24.78
CA THR A 140 13.81 31.85 23.67
C THR A 140 12.51 31.28 24.22
N VAL A 141 11.40 31.97 23.98
CA VAL A 141 10.07 31.48 24.33
C VAL A 141 9.68 30.42 23.32
N VAL A 142 9.62 29.16 23.76
CA VAL A 142 9.12 28.06 22.95
C VAL A 142 7.60 28.16 22.92
N GLN A 143 7.02 28.26 21.72
CA GLN A 143 5.58 28.22 21.50
C GLN A 143 5.26 27.25 20.37
N CYS A 144 4.08 26.64 20.46
CA CYS A 144 3.51 25.82 19.40
C CYS A 144 2.41 26.60 18.69
N SER A 145 2.20 26.37 17.40
CA SER A 145 1.06 26.96 16.68
C SER A 145 -0.05 25.94 16.53
N ASP A 146 -1.30 26.36 16.76
CA ASP A 146 -2.49 25.57 16.42
C ASP A 146 -2.91 25.74 14.95
N GLU A 147 -3.97 25.05 14.53
CA GLU A 147 -4.52 25.13 13.16
C GLU A 147 -5.00 26.53 12.75
N GLN A 148 -5.35 27.39 13.71
CA GLN A 148 -5.77 28.78 13.46
C GLN A 148 -4.56 29.74 13.46
N ASN A 149 -3.33 29.21 13.48
CA ASN A 149 -2.09 29.94 13.69
C ASN A 149 -2.04 30.70 15.04
N GLY A 150 -2.79 30.23 16.03
CA GLY A 150 -2.72 30.74 17.40
C GLY A 150 -1.50 30.18 18.12
N ASP A 151 -0.77 31.04 18.81
CA ASP A 151 0.38 30.64 19.63
C ASP A 151 -0.08 30.00 20.94
N ARG A 152 0.51 28.85 21.26
CA ARG A 152 0.25 28.00 22.42
C ARG A 152 1.51 27.87 23.25
N ASN A 153 1.38 28.12 24.55
CA ASN A 153 2.52 28.05 25.45
C ASN A 153 2.88 26.59 25.79
N VAL A 154 4.13 26.36 26.15
CA VAL A 154 4.57 25.05 26.68
C VAL A 154 3.68 24.64 27.87
N GLY A 155 3.18 23.40 27.83
CA GLY A 155 2.30 22.82 28.84
C GLY A 155 0.82 23.16 28.65
N GLU A 156 0.48 24.06 27.73
CA GLU A 156 -0.91 24.36 27.39
C GLU A 156 -1.58 23.16 26.72
N PHE A 157 -2.87 22.99 26.97
CA PHE A 157 -3.72 22.01 26.30
C PHE A 157 -4.80 22.72 25.48
N TRP A 158 -5.07 22.23 24.27
CA TRP A 158 -6.15 22.76 23.43
C TRP A 158 -6.83 21.63 22.65
N ILE A 159 -8.10 21.86 22.31
CA ILE A 159 -8.87 20.95 21.46
C ILE A 159 -8.78 21.46 20.02
N GLU A 160 -8.24 20.62 19.14
CA GLU A 160 -8.17 20.89 17.70
C GLU A 160 -9.18 20.04 16.94
N ASN A 161 -9.84 20.64 15.94
CA ASN A 161 -10.89 20.01 15.14
C ASN A 161 -12.03 19.37 15.95
N HIS A 162 -12.30 19.85 17.17
CA HIS A 162 -13.25 19.26 18.13
C HIS A 162 -12.98 17.78 18.48
N ARG A 163 -11.82 17.24 18.09
CA ARG A 163 -11.56 15.79 18.15
C ARG A 163 -10.23 15.43 18.76
N PHE A 164 -9.28 16.35 18.86
CA PHE A 164 -7.95 16.03 19.36
C PHE A 164 -7.58 16.97 20.48
N ASN A 165 -7.40 16.43 21.68
CA ASN A 165 -6.79 17.17 22.77
C ASN A 165 -5.27 17.12 22.61
N LYS A 166 -4.64 18.27 22.44
CA LYS A 166 -3.22 18.42 22.13
C LYS A 166 -2.51 19.18 23.24
N THR A 167 -1.20 19.01 23.34
CA THR A 167 -0.34 19.81 24.22
C THR A 167 0.95 20.23 23.56
N CYS A 168 1.51 21.37 24.01
CA CYS A 168 2.81 21.86 23.57
C CYS A 168 3.90 21.40 24.55
N ARG A 169 4.84 20.58 24.09
CA ARG A 169 5.98 20.10 24.88
C ARG A 169 7.05 21.18 24.98
N ALA A 170 7.90 21.09 26.02
CA ALA A 170 8.99 22.05 26.27
C ALA A 170 10.01 22.15 25.13
N ASN A 171 10.09 21.12 24.28
CA ASN A 171 10.92 21.12 23.09
C ASN A 171 10.23 21.73 21.86
N GLY A 172 9.00 22.25 21.97
CA GLY A 172 8.20 22.82 20.86
C GLY A 172 7.38 21.81 20.08
N ALA A 173 7.24 20.57 20.59
CA ALA A 173 6.44 19.53 19.94
C ALA A 173 4.96 19.68 20.28
N VAL A 174 4.10 19.56 19.27
CA VAL A 174 2.67 19.35 19.50
C VAL A 174 2.43 17.85 19.62
N GLU A 175 1.85 17.42 20.73
CA GLU A 175 1.50 16.02 20.97
C GLU A 175 0.00 15.87 21.16
N VAL A 176 -0.60 14.85 20.54
CA VAL A 176 -1.99 14.45 20.83
C VAL A 176 -1.97 13.64 22.12
N VAL A 177 -2.81 14.03 23.08
CA VAL A 177 -2.89 13.39 24.41
C VAL A 177 -4.06 12.40 24.45
N ASN A 178 -5.19 12.76 23.84
CA ASN A 178 -6.36 11.92 23.66
C ASN A 178 -7.24 12.41 22.51
N CYS A 179 -8.17 11.58 22.08
CA CYS A 179 -9.25 11.99 21.19
C CYS A 179 -10.48 12.41 21.99
N ILE A 180 -11.30 13.30 21.45
CA ILE A 180 -12.56 13.78 22.03
C ILE A 180 -13.71 13.26 21.15
N SER A 181 -14.65 12.55 21.76
CA SER A 181 -15.88 12.10 21.09
C SER A 181 -16.86 13.27 20.88
N LYS A 182 -17.94 13.06 20.11
CA LYS A 182 -18.93 14.12 19.85
C LYS A 182 -19.64 14.61 21.12
N ASP A 183 -19.81 13.72 22.09
CA ASP A 183 -20.36 13.94 23.43
C ASP A 183 -19.31 14.39 24.46
N GLY A 184 -18.05 14.62 24.04
CA GLY A 184 -17.00 15.20 24.89
C GLY A 184 -16.19 14.20 25.70
N VAL A 185 -16.39 12.89 25.49
CA VAL A 185 -15.65 11.83 26.18
C VAL A 185 -14.21 11.77 25.69
N GLN A 186 -13.26 11.71 26.62
CA GLN A 186 -11.84 11.54 26.34
C GLN A 186 -11.54 10.06 26.04
N ILE A 187 -11.07 9.79 24.83
CA ILE A 187 -10.66 8.46 24.36
C ILE A 187 -9.14 8.38 24.42
N PRO A 188 -8.55 7.57 25.33
CA PRO A 188 -7.10 7.44 25.44
C PRO A 188 -6.50 6.90 24.14
N LEU A 189 -5.32 7.39 23.78
CA LEU A 189 -4.59 6.87 22.62
C LEU A 189 -4.32 5.36 22.76
N ASN A 190 -4.43 4.65 21.64
CA ASN A 190 -4.19 3.22 21.53
C ASN A 190 -5.09 2.35 22.43
N ARG A 191 -6.25 2.86 22.84
CA ARG A 191 -7.24 2.12 23.62
C ARG A 191 -8.61 2.19 22.96
N GLN A 192 -9.33 1.07 23.05
CA GLN A 192 -10.73 1.01 22.71
C GLN A 192 -11.57 1.28 23.96
N ILE A 193 -12.61 2.12 23.82
CA ILE A 193 -13.59 2.34 24.89
C ILE A 193 -15.01 2.13 24.36
N VAL A 194 -15.91 1.69 25.24
CA VAL A 194 -17.35 1.64 24.98
C VAL A 194 -18.01 2.65 25.90
N HIS A 195 -18.75 3.59 25.32
CA HIS A 195 -19.50 4.60 26.06
C HIS A 195 -20.87 4.77 25.40
N ASP A 196 -21.93 4.71 26.20
CA ASP A 196 -23.33 4.82 25.76
C ASP A 196 -23.68 3.95 24.54
N GLY A 197 -23.27 2.67 24.57
CA GLY A 197 -23.48 1.71 23.48
C GLY A 197 -22.63 1.95 22.23
N SER A 198 -21.86 3.04 22.16
CA SER A 198 -20.96 3.36 21.05
C SER A 198 -19.54 2.88 21.34
N ARG A 199 -18.90 2.28 20.33
CA ARG A 199 -17.53 1.74 20.43
C ARG A 199 -16.55 2.68 19.72
N TYR A 200 -15.61 3.23 20.48
CA TYR A 200 -14.56 4.12 20.00
C TYR A 200 -13.23 3.35 19.91
N THR A 201 -12.58 3.39 18.75
CA THR A 201 -11.33 2.67 18.42
C THR A 201 -10.31 3.59 17.81
#